data_AF-A0A372JF18-F1
#
_entry.id   AF-A0A372JF18-F1
#
_cell.length_a   1.000
_cell.length_b   1.000
_cell.length_c   1.000
_cell.angle_alpha   90.00
_cell.angle_beta   90.00
_cell.angle_gamma   90.00
#
_symmetry.space_group_name_H-M   'P 1'
#
loop_
_entity.id
_entity.type
_entity.pdbx_description
1 polymer ?
#
loop_
_entity_poly.entity_id
_entity_poly.type
_entity_poly.pdbx_seq_one_letter_code
_entity_poly.pdbx_strand_id
1 'polypeptide(L)'
;MDMWDVMRQDDVGNEYLVASFDSRVSALARALVLESGVPHKQHYWVAGPKGPALSTNRELYLHFLQLGQEARSASWSLSAFLRALWRVSGPLRDRSGVEPDDVAAMFTAATLCPPPPFDPAWRTRDLSLAGDEPADHADWERVLLSQLADLEDFAERPPGPRARFGVEAPRPPGSGRRATPARWYNFDPATYLECAVAGSVGGWDAADGARIPLPDAVGTAAPRSYVRDITDMSWADLARIAVCGQMYQ
;
A
#
# COMPACT_ATOMS: atom_id res chain seq x y z
N MET A 1 0.58 26.33 -15.09
CA MET A 1 0.62 25.10 -14.28
C MET A 1 0.82 23.99 -15.26
N ASP A 2 1.81 23.15 -15.01
CA ASP A 2 2.01 21.99 -15.85
C ASP A 2 0.91 20.97 -15.55
N MET A 3 0.38 20.32 -16.58
CA MET A 3 -0.71 19.34 -16.49
C MET A 3 -0.22 17.96 -16.90
N TRP A 4 -0.80 16.92 -16.30
CA TRP A 4 -0.60 15.53 -16.68
C TRP A 4 -1.89 14.95 -17.22
N ASP A 5 -1.82 14.44 -18.44
CA ASP A 5 -2.93 13.88 -19.19
C ASP A 5 -2.90 12.36 -19.12
N VAL A 6 -4.03 11.76 -18.74
CA VAL A 6 -4.26 10.32 -18.91
C VAL A 6 -4.75 10.09 -20.32
N MET A 7 -3.98 9.34 -21.09
CA MET A 7 -4.26 8.99 -22.47
C MET A 7 -4.72 7.54 -22.57
N ARG A 8 -5.50 7.22 -23.61
CA ARG A 8 -5.94 5.86 -23.94
C ARG A 8 -5.71 5.59 -25.42
N GLN A 9 -5.19 4.40 -25.74
CA GLN A 9 -5.15 3.87 -27.10
C GLN A 9 -6.18 2.76 -27.22
N ASP A 10 -7.01 2.81 -28.27
CA ASP A 10 -7.98 1.76 -28.59
C ASP A 10 -7.36 0.62 -29.40
N ASP A 11 -8.15 -0.42 -29.66
CA ASP A 11 -7.74 -1.64 -30.37
C ASP A 11 -7.31 -1.40 -31.83
N VAL A 12 -7.58 -0.21 -32.39
CA VAL A 12 -7.24 0.18 -33.77
C VAL A 12 -6.08 1.20 -33.77
N GLY A 13 -5.54 1.53 -32.60
CA GLY A 13 -4.40 2.43 -32.44
C GLY A 13 -4.77 3.91 -32.30
N ASN A 14 -6.05 4.27 -32.19
CA ASN A 14 -6.45 5.67 -32.01
C ASN A 14 -6.19 6.11 -30.57
N GLU A 15 -5.58 7.29 -30.42
CA GLU A 15 -5.26 7.88 -29.13
C GLU A 15 -6.31 8.91 -28.71
N TYR A 16 -6.73 8.86 -27.44
CA TYR A 16 -7.72 9.74 -26.86
C TYR A 16 -7.26 10.28 -25.51
N LEU A 17 -7.49 11.57 -25.27
CA LEU A 17 -7.41 12.15 -23.94
C LEU A 17 -8.59 11.65 -23.09
N VAL A 18 -8.29 11.08 -21.91
CA VAL A 18 -9.28 10.59 -20.95
C VAL A 18 -9.58 11.66 -19.90
N ALA A 19 -8.54 12.25 -19.32
CA ALA A 19 -8.65 13.28 -18.26
C ALA A 19 -7.30 13.98 -18.06
N SER A 20 -7.34 15.19 -17.46
CA SER A 20 -6.15 15.99 -17.12
C SER A 20 -6.08 16.23 -15.62
N PHE A 21 -4.87 16.23 -15.06
CA PHE A 21 -4.59 16.37 -13.63
C PHE A 21 -3.48 17.38 -13.38
N ASP A 22 -3.51 18.01 -12.21
CA ASP A 22 -2.49 18.92 -11.68
C ASP A 22 -1.32 18.18 -11.01
N SER A 23 -1.45 16.86 -10.82
CA SER A 23 -0.47 15.99 -10.18
C SER A 23 -0.22 14.74 -11.02
N ARG A 24 1.07 14.43 -11.22
CA ARG A 24 1.51 13.18 -11.86
C ARG A 24 1.01 11.95 -11.12
N VAL A 25 1.06 11.95 -9.78
CA VAL A 25 0.58 10.82 -8.95
C VAL A 25 -0.92 10.60 -9.14
N SER A 26 -1.72 11.68 -9.21
CA SER A 26 -3.16 11.58 -9.47
C SER A 26 -3.46 11.03 -10.87
N ALA A 27 -2.71 11.46 -11.88
CA ALA A 27 -2.84 10.92 -13.24
C ALA A 27 -2.47 9.42 -13.31
N LEU A 28 -1.35 9.04 -12.70
CA LEU A 28 -0.91 7.64 -12.61
C LEU A 28 -1.92 6.78 -11.86
N ALA A 29 -2.45 7.26 -10.72
CA ALA A 29 -3.46 6.56 -9.95
C ALA A 29 -4.72 6.32 -10.79
N ARG A 30 -5.15 7.32 -11.58
CA ARG A 30 -6.27 7.16 -12.50
C ARG A 30 -5.99 6.11 -13.58
N ALA A 31 -4.79 6.10 -14.17
CA ALA A 31 -4.40 5.07 -15.13
C ALA A 31 -4.45 3.66 -14.51
N LEU A 32 -3.93 3.47 -13.29
CA LEU A 32 -3.98 2.19 -12.58
C LEU A 32 -5.42 1.73 -12.27
N VAL A 33 -6.32 2.64 -11.91
CA VAL A 33 -7.75 2.32 -11.72
C VAL A 33 -8.37 1.80 -13.03
N LEU A 34 -8.01 2.39 -14.17
CA LEU A 34 -8.52 1.98 -15.48
C LEU A 34 -7.97 0.60 -15.88
N GLU A 35 -6.65 0.40 -15.73
CA GLU A 35 -5.95 -0.85 -16.08
C GLU A 35 -6.31 -2.04 -15.16
N SER A 36 -6.68 -1.78 -13.91
CA SER A 36 -7.10 -2.83 -12.96
C SER A 36 -8.57 -3.27 -13.13
N GLY A 37 -9.22 -2.78 -14.18
CA GLY A 37 -10.59 -3.08 -14.56
C GLY A 37 -10.82 -4.49 -15.11
N VAL A 38 -11.86 -4.63 -15.92
CA VAL A 38 -12.09 -5.86 -16.71
C VAL A 38 -11.00 -5.97 -17.76
N PRO A 39 -10.41 -7.17 -17.99
CA PRO A 39 -9.41 -7.35 -19.03
C PRO A 39 -9.86 -6.76 -20.37
N HIS A 40 -9.08 -5.83 -20.90
CA HIS A 40 -9.32 -5.15 -22.16
C HIS A 40 -8.02 -5.06 -22.96
N LYS A 41 -8.14 -4.76 -24.27
CA LYS A 41 -7.00 -4.50 -25.15
C LYS A 41 -6.60 -3.02 -25.19
N GLN A 42 -7.35 -2.16 -24.51
CA GLN A 42 -7.03 -0.74 -24.37
C GLN A 42 -5.79 -0.57 -23.51
N HIS A 43 -4.96 0.40 -23.86
CA HIS A 43 -3.76 0.75 -23.11
C HIS A 43 -3.87 2.19 -22.62
N TYR A 44 -3.57 2.42 -21.35
CA TYR A 44 -3.58 3.73 -20.71
C TYR A 44 -2.16 4.18 -20.32
N TRP A 45 -1.84 5.46 -20.52
CA TRP A 45 -0.57 6.04 -20.08
C TRP A 45 -0.73 7.48 -19.64
N VAL A 46 0.29 8.02 -18.97
CA VAL A 46 0.34 9.42 -18.55
C VAL A 46 1.29 10.20 -19.45
N ALA A 47 0.80 11.28 -20.05
CA ALA A 47 1.57 12.25 -20.82
C ALA A 47 1.69 13.56 -20.02
N GLY A 48 2.88 14.15 -19.93
CA GLY A 48 3.10 15.38 -19.18
C GLY A 48 4.59 15.71 -19.02
N PRO A 49 4.93 16.69 -18.16
CA PRO A 49 6.33 17.03 -17.85
C PRO A 49 7.16 15.84 -17.41
N LYS A 50 8.47 15.94 -17.68
CA LYS A 50 9.47 14.96 -17.25
C LYS A 50 9.89 15.23 -15.81
N GLY A 51 10.17 14.14 -15.08
CA GLY A 51 10.68 14.17 -13.72
C GLY A 51 9.71 13.53 -12.73
N PRO A 52 10.23 12.96 -11.64
CA PRO A 52 9.40 12.38 -10.59
C PRO A 52 8.70 13.49 -9.79
N ALA A 53 7.48 13.22 -9.33
CA ALA A 53 6.79 14.08 -8.37
C ALA A 53 7.27 13.82 -6.93
N LEU A 54 7.71 12.60 -6.64
CA LEU A 54 8.26 12.18 -5.35
C LEU A 54 9.69 11.68 -5.53
N SER A 55 10.61 12.30 -4.81
CA SER A 55 12.06 12.03 -4.90
C SER A 55 12.66 11.57 -3.56
N THR A 56 12.00 11.86 -2.45
CA THR A 56 12.50 11.54 -1.10
C THR A 56 11.56 10.64 -0.30
N ASN A 57 12.11 9.90 0.66
CA ASN A 57 11.31 9.12 1.60
C ASN A 57 10.34 9.98 2.42
N ARG A 58 10.67 11.24 2.69
CA ARG A 58 9.80 12.19 3.41
C ARG A 58 8.57 12.57 2.59
N GLU A 59 8.74 12.81 1.29
CA GLU A 59 7.61 13.10 0.40
C GLU A 59 6.66 11.90 0.30
N LEU A 60 7.20 10.69 0.15
CA LEU A 60 6.41 9.45 0.18
C LEU A 60 5.70 9.26 1.53
N TYR A 61 6.39 9.54 2.64
CA TYR A 61 5.81 9.47 3.99
C TYR A 61 4.62 10.42 4.15
N LEU A 62 4.78 11.69 3.79
CA LEU A 62 3.72 12.71 3.88
C LEU A 62 2.53 12.36 2.98
N HIS A 63 2.79 11.81 1.78
CA HIS A 63 1.74 11.32 0.88
C HIS A 63 0.90 10.21 1.54
N PHE A 64 1.56 9.23 2.18
CA PHE A 64 0.87 8.13 2.86
C PHE A 64 0.10 8.60 4.10
N LEU A 65 0.61 9.57 4.85
CA LEU A 65 -0.13 10.18 5.96
C LEU A 65 -1.42 10.83 5.47
N GLN A 66 -1.33 11.65 4.42
CA GLN A 66 -2.49 12.33 3.85
C GLN A 66 -3.51 11.30 3.34
N LEU A 67 -3.06 10.32 2.56
CA LEU A 67 -3.90 9.24 2.05
C LEU A 67 -4.60 8.46 3.16
N GLY A 68 -3.89 8.18 4.25
CA GLY A 68 -4.43 7.53 5.43
C GLY A 68 -5.57 8.33 6.06
N GLN A 69 -5.37 9.62 6.27
CA GLN A 69 -6.43 10.49 6.82
C GLN A 69 -7.64 10.59 5.89
N GLU A 70 -7.42 10.67 4.58
CA GLU A 70 -8.48 10.68 3.59
C GLU A 70 -9.29 9.38 3.62
N ALA A 71 -8.61 8.22 3.59
CA ALA A 71 -9.26 6.91 3.67
C ALA A 71 -10.07 6.76 4.97
N ARG A 72 -9.52 7.19 6.11
CA ARG A 72 -10.22 7.22 7.40
C ARG A 72 -11.45 8.13 7.34
N SER A 73 -11.33 9.34 6.78
CA SER A 73 -12.43 10.30 6.66
C SER A 73 -13.56 9.78 5.78
N ALA A 74 -13.21 9.06 4.71
CA ALA A 74 -14.13 8.36 3.82
C ALA A 74 -14.63 7.01 4.40
N SER A 75 -14.31 6.72 5.66
CA SER A 75 -14.76 5.51 6.39
C SER A 75 -14.36 4.18 5.72
N TRP A 76 -13.21 4.16 5.06
CA TRP A 76 -12.63 2.91 4.56
C TRP A 76 -12.22 2.00 5.71
N SER A 77 -12.63 0.73 5.64
CA SER A 77 -12.00 -0.30 6.47
C SER A 77 -10.65 -0.68 5.89
N LEU A 78 -9.72 -1.14 6.75
CA LEU A 78 -8.42 -1.63 6.28
C LEU A 78 -8.58 -2.81 5.31
N SER A 79 -9.53 -3.72 5.55
CA SER A 79 -9.84 -4.83 4.62
C SER A 79 -10.30 -4.33 3.24
N ALA A 80 -11.16 -3.30 3.19
CA ALA A 80 -11.55 -2.69 1.93
C ALA A 80 -10.35 -2.06 1.21
N PHE A 81 -9.54 -1.29 1.92
CA PHE A 81 -8.35 -0.65 1.37
C PHE A 81 -7.36 -1.67 0.80
N LEU A 82 -7.04 -2.73 1.55
CA LEU A 82 -6.09 -3.77 1.10
C LEU A 82 -6.62 -4.62 -0.06
N ARG A 83 -7.93 -4.86 -0.15
CA ARG A 83 -8.54 -5.52 -1.33
C ARG A 83 -8.41 -4.65 -2.57
N ALA A 84 -8.63 -3.35 -2.44
CA ALA A 84 -8.44 -2.41 -3.53
C ALA A 84 -6.96 -2.32 -3.93
N LEU A 85 -6.05 -2.27 -2.94
CA LEU A 85 -4.60 -2.27 -3.16
C LEU A 85 -4.11 -3.51 -3.93
N TRP A 86 -4.54 -4.69 -3.48
CA TRP A 86 -4.28 -5.96 -4.19
C TRP A 86 -4.71 -5.86 -5.66
N ARG A 87 -5.91 -5.36 -5.93
CA ARG A 87 -6.42 -5.21 -7.29
C ARG A 87 -5.61 -4.24 -8.15
N VAL A 88 -5.31 -3.04 -7.64
CA VAL A 88 -4.66 -1.98 -8.43
C VAL A 88 -3.16 -2.18 -8.62
N SER A 89 -2.55 -3.13 -7.90
CA SER A 89 -1.17 -3.55 -8.14
C SER A 89 -0.96 -4.40 -9.39
N GLY A 90 -2.01 -5.09 -9.84
CA GLY A 90 -1.93 -6.06 -10.94
C GLY A 90 -1.30 -5.52 -12.24
N PRO A 91 -1.63 -4.29 -12.69
CA PRO A 91 -0.99 -3.67 -13.86
C PRO A 91 0.53 -3.46 -13.73
N LEU A 92 1.07 -3.43 -12.51
CA LEU A 92 2.49 -3.23 -12.25
C LEU A 92 3.27 -4.55 -12.11
N ARG A 93 2.60 -5.70 -12.08
CA ARG A 93 3.19 -7.01 -11.70
C ARG A 93 4.45 -7.41 -12.47
N ASP A 94 4.54 -7.02 -13.74
CA ASP A 94 5.61 -7.41 -14.65
C ASP A 94 6.81 -6.43 -14.59
N ARG A 95 6.74 -5.40 -13.73
CA ARG A 95 7.84 -4.46 -13.51
C ARG A 95 8.84 -5.03 -12.51
N SER A 96 10.13 -4.94 -12.86
CA SER A 96 11.25 -5.36 -11.99
C SER A 96 11.50 -4.41 -10.82
N GLY A 97 11.03 -3.16 -10.93
CA GLY A 97 11.06 -2.13 -9.91
C GLY A 97 9.92 -1.15 -10.13
N VAL A 98 9.44 -0.54 -9.05
CA VAL A 98 8.31 0.39 -9.04
C VAL A 98 8.82 1.76 -8.61
N GLU A 99 8.71 2.76 -9.49
CA GLU A 99 9.14 4.13 -9.20
C GLU A 99 8.36 4.70 -8.01
N PRO A 100 8.92 5.62 -7.20
CA PRO A 100 8.21 6.24 -6.07
C PRO A 100 6.84 6.84 -6.43
N ASP A 101 6.73 7.45 -7.61
CA ASP A 101 5.46 7.97 -8.13
C ASP A 101 4.43 6.87 -8.38
N ASP A 102 4.86 5.73 -8.94
CA ASP A 102 3.99 4.57 -9.16
C ASP A 102 3.59 3.91 -7.84
N VAL A 103 4.48 3.88 -6.83
CA VAL A 103 4.14 3.42 -5.48
C VAL A 103 3.06 4.32 -4.87
N ALA A 104 3.27 5.64 -4.87
CA ALA A 104 2.28 6.58 -4.37
C ALA A 104 0.95 6.50 -5.15
N ALA A 105 1.03 6.36 -6.47
CA ALA A 105 -0.12 6.21 -7.34
C ALA A 105 -0.89 4.91 -7.09
N MET A 106 -0.21 3.79 -6.85
CA MET A 106 -0.83 2.51 -6.52
C MET A 106 -1.62 2.59 -5.22
N PHE A 107 -1.06 3.21 -4.18
CA PHE A 107 -1.75 3.40 -2.91
C PHE A 107 -2.90 4.42 -3.03
N THR A 108 -2.74 5.51 -3.80
CA THR A 108 -3.84 6.43 -4.12
C THR A 108 -4.94 5.76 -4.95
N ALA A 109 -4.60 4.91 -5.92
CA ALA A 109 -5.58 4.17 -6.72
C ALA A 109 -6.45 3.25 -5.85
N ALA A 110 -5.90 2.72 -4.74
CA ALA A 110 -6.63 1.88 -3.81
C ALA A 110 -7.78 2.63 -3.10
N THR A 111 -7.72 3.95 -2.94
CA THR A 111 -8.83 4.74 -2.36
C THR A 111 -9.86 5.18 -3.40
N LEU A 112 -9.54 5.04 -4.69
CA LEU A 112 -10.40 5.39 -5.82
C LEU A 112 -11.09 4.17 -6.45
N CYS A 113 -10.52 2.98 -6.28
CA CYS A 113 -11.02 1.74 -6.87
C CYS A 113 -12.01 1.04 -5.92
N PRO A 114 -13.23 0.71 -6.36
CA PRO A 114 -14.14 -0.10 -5.56
C PRO A 114 -13.48 -1.43 -5.15
N PRO A 115 -13.48 -1.77 -3.84
CA PRO A 115 -12.77 -2.95 -3.38
C PRO A 115 -13.46 -4.21 -3.94
N PRO A 116 -12.72 -5.14 -4.59
CA PRO A 116 -13.28 -6.41 -5.03
C PRO A 116 -13.82 -7.19 -3.84
N PRO A 117 -14.83 -8.06 -3.98
CA PRO A 117 -15.33 -8.87 -2.86
C PRO A 117 -14.20 -9.70 -2.24
N PHE A 118 -14.31 -9.98 -0.93
CA PHE A 118 -13.41 -10.92 -0.28
C PHE A 118 -13.63 -12.33 -0.84
N ASP A 119 -12.54 -13.04 -1.15
CA ASP A 119 -12.60 -14.45 -1.57
C ASP A 119 -12.30 -15.35 -0.35
N PRO A 120 -13.28 -16.16 0.12
CA PRO A 120 -13.08 -17.09 1.23
C PRO A 120 -11.93 -18.07 1.04
N ALA A 121 -11.52 -18.36 -0.20
CA ALA A 121 -10.39 -19.24 -0.48
C ALA A 121 -9.07 -18.68 0.07
N TRP A 122 -8.94 -17.37 0.24
CA TRP A 122 -7.73 -16.75 0.80
C TRP A 122 -7.44 -17.20 2.25
N ARG A 123 -8.46 -17.61 3.01
CA ARG A 123 -8.28 -18.13 4.38
C ARG A 123 -7.64 -19.50 4.43
N THR A 124 -7.96 -20.36 3.47
CA THR A 124 -7.56 -21.78 3.47
C THR A 124 -6.38 -22.06 2.55
N ARG A 125 -6.08 -21.16 1.61
CA ARG A 125 -4.93 -21.25 0.72
C ARG A 125 -3.60 -21.25 1.50
N ASP A 126 -2.65 -22.07 1.07
CA ASP A 126 -1.27 -21.96 1.53
C ASP A 126 -0.63 -20.72 0.89
N LEU A 127 -0.41 -19.69 1.71
CA LEU A 127 0.22 -18.44 1.34
C LEU A 127 1.66 -18.35 1.87
N SER A 128 2.27 -19.47 2.27
CA SER A 128 3.67 -19.44 2.70
C SER A 128 4.60 -19.00 1.58
N LEU A 129 5.64 -18.26 1.96
CA LEU A 129 6.74 -17.88 1.08
C LEU A 129 7.63 -19.08 0.81
N ALA A 130 8.24 -19.13 -0.38
CA ALA A 130 9.21 -20.17 -0.72
C ALA A 130 10.54 -19.99 0.04
N GLY A 131 10.89 -18.75 0.39
CA GLY A 131 12.04 -18.39 1.22
C GLY A 131 11.64 -17.57 2.45
N ASP A 132 12.63 -17.07 3.17
CA ASP A 132 12.42 -16.31 4.41
C ASP A 132 11.90 -14.87 4.15
N GLU A 133 12.16 -14.34 2.96
CA GLU A 133 11.79 -12.98 2.56
C GLU A 133 11.03 -12.98 1.22
N PRO A 134 10.06 -12.06 1.03
CA PRO A 134 9.40 -11.86 -0.26
C PRO A 134 10.39 -11.41 -1.33
N ALA A 135 10.29 -11.96 -2.55
CA ALA A 135 11.18 -11.57 -3.65
C ALA A 135 10.48 -10.86 -4.81
N ASP A 136 9.25 -11.25 -5.12
CA ASP A 136 8.55 -10.83 -6.34
C ASP A 136 7.10 -10.40 -6.07
N HIS A 137 6.39 -10.03 -7.14
CA HIS A 137 4.97 -9.66 -7.05
C HIS A 137 4.10 -10.78 -6.47
N ALA A 138 4.40 -12.05 -6.75
CA ALA A 138 3.61 -13.17 -6.25
C ALA A 138 3.77 -13.32 -4.72
N ASP A 139 4.97 -13.08 -4.20
CA ASP A 139 5.20 -13.04 -2.75
C ASP A 139 4.56 -11.81 -2.09
N TRP A 140 4.60 -10.65 -2.74
CA TRP A 140 3.85 -9.47 -2.30
C TRP A 140 2.34 -9.75 -2.22
N GLU A 141 1.80 -10.46 -3.21
CA GLU A 141 0.40 -10.89 -3.20
C GLU A 141 0.13 -11.84 -2.03
N ARG A 142 1.00 -12.83 -1.78
CA ARG A 142 0.88 -13.72 -0.61
C ARG A 142 0.85 -12.96 0.71
N VAL A 143 1.65 -11.89 0.84
CA VAL A 143 1.65 -10.99 2.00
C VAL A 143 0.29 -10.31 2.16
N LEU A 144 -0.22 -9.64 1.12
CA LEU A 144 -1.53 -8.98 1.21
C LEU A 144 -2.68 -9.95 1.47
N LEU A 145 -2.70 -11.10 0.79
CA LEU A 145 -3.74 -12.12 0.99
C LEU A 145 -3.70 -12.70 2.41
N SER A 146 -2.51 -12.85 3.00
CA SER A 146 -2.35 -13.28 4.39
C SER A 146 -2.97 -12.25 5.33
N GLN A 147 -2.71 -10.97 5.08
CA GLN A 147 -3.25 -9.87 5.88
C GLN A 147 -4.77 -9.76 5.76
N LEU A 148 -5.30 -9.92 4.55
CA LEU A 148 -6.74 -9.92 4.30
C LEU A 148 -7.44 -11.07 5.00
N ALA A 149 -6.86 -12.27 4.98
CA ALA A 149 -7.41 -13.41 5.69
C ALA A 149 -7.40 -13.20 7.22
N ASP A 150 -6.34 -12.61 7.78
CA ASP A 150 -6.28 -12.24 9.20
C ASP A 150 -7.35 -11.19 9.57
N LEU A 151 -7.53 -10.16 8.74
CA LEU A 151 -8.55 -9.12 8.96
C LEU A 151 -9.97 -9.67 8.94
N GLU A 152 -10.25 -10.65 8.09
CA GLU A 152 -11.55 -11.33 8.08
C GLU A 152 -11.74 -12.17 9.36
N ASP A 153 -10.69 -12.85 9.84
CA ASP A 153 -10.73 -13.58 11.12
C ASP A 153 -10.96 -12.63 12.31
N PHE A 154 -10.37 -11.43 12.28
CA PHE A 154 -10.67 -10.38 13.27
C PHE A 154 -12.08 -9.81 13.12
N ALA A 155 -12.66 -9.75 11.93
CA ALA A 155 -14.06 -9.33 11.78
C ALA A 155 -15.02 -10.30 12.48
N GLU A 156 -14.74 -11.60 12.42
CA GLU A 156 -15.50 -12.63 13.15
C GLU A 156 -15.19 -12.67 14.65
N ARG A 157 -13.95 -12.33 15.04
CA ARG A 157 -13.49 -12.29 16.43
C ARG A 157 -12.77 -10.97 16.72
N PRO A 158 -13.52 -9.88 16.91
CA PRO A 158 -12.94 -8.55 17.07
C PRO A 158 -11.93 -8.48 18.21
N PRO A 159 -10.76 -7.85 17.98
CA PRO A 159 -9.76 -7.74 19.03
C PRO A 159 -10.24 -6.76 20.11
N GLY A 160 -9.86 -7.02 21.36
CA GLY A 160 -10.25 -6.18 22.49
C GLY A 160 -9.61 -4.78 22.47
N PRO A 161 -9.97 -3.89 23.41
CA PRO A 161 -9.51 -2.48 23.43
C PRO A 161 -7.99 -2.31 23.60
N ARG A 162 -7.26 -3.38 23.89
CA ARG A 162 -5.80 -3.42 23.99
C ARG A 162 -5.10 -3.82 22.68
N ALA A 163 -5.84 -4.01 21.58
CA ALA A 163 -5.29 -4.41 20.28
C ALA A 163 -4.14 -3.52 19.79
N ARG A 164 -4.18 -2.22 20.11
CA ARG A 164 -3.12 -1.25 19.83
C ARG A 164 -1.75 -1.56 20.48
N PHE A 165 -1.71 -2.45 21.47
CA PHE A 165 -0.48 -2.95 22.09
C PHE A 165 -0.02 -4.28 21.49
N GLY A 166 -0.68 -4.70 20.41
CA GLY A 166 -0.40 -5.91 19.68
C GLY A 166 -1.32 -7.06 20.09
N VAL A 167 -1.84 -7.77 19.09
CA VAL A 167 -2.66 -8.97 19.22
C VAL A 167 -2.25 -10.00 18.17
N GLU A 168 -2.41 -11.29 18.47
CA GLU A 168 -2.17 -12.36 17.50
C GLU A 168 -3.43 -12.61 16.66
N ALA A 169 -3.26 -12.79 15.36
CA ALA A 169 -4.31 -13.21 14.45
C ALA A 169 -4.89 -14.58 14.86
N PRO A 170 -6.22 -14.74 15.00
CA PRO A 170 -6.83 -15.93 15.59
C PRO A 170 -6.59 -17.24 14.82
N ARG A 171 -6.58 -17.18 13.47
CA ARG A 171 -6.42 -18.30 12.51
C ARG A 171 -7.05 -19.62 12.97
N PRO A 172 -8.36 -19.83 12.75
CA PRO A 172 -9.06 -21.04 13.20
C PRO A 172 -8.51 -22.33 12.57
N PRO A 173 -8.83 -23.51 13.15
CA PRO A 173 -8.47 -24.79 12.54
C PRO A 173 -8.95 -24.88 11.08
N GLY A 174 -8.06 -25.30 10.18
CA GLY A 174 -8.32 -25.34 8.74
C GLY A 174 -7.84 -24.11 7.95
N SER A 175 -7.34 -23.07 8.62
CA SER A 175 -6.64 -21.97 7.95
C SER A 175 -5.34 -22.44 7.31
N GLY A 176 -5.00 -21.86 6.16
CA GLY A 176 -3.74 -22.12 5.46
C GLY A 176 -2.54 -21.48 6.17
N ARG A 177 -1.33 -21.70 5.66
CA ARG A 177 -0.13 -21.00 6.14
C ARG A 177 -0.13 -19.55 5.62
N ARG A 178 0.57 -18.65 6.32
CA ARG A 178 0.66 -17.22 6.01
C ARG A 178 2.09 -16.81 5.65
N ALA A 179 2.22 -15.75 4.86
CA ALA A 179 3.48 -15.08 4.54
C ALA A 179 3.91 -14.05 5.60
N THR A 180 3.00 -13.65 6.48
CA THR A 180 3.24 -12.59 7.48
C THR A 180 3.33 -13.15 8.90
N PRO A 181 3.94 -12.42 9.84
CA PRO A 181 3.83 -12.74 11.25
C PRO A 181 2.38 -12.66 11.74
N ALA A 182 2.04 -13.33 12.85
CA ALA A 182 0.68 -13.29 13.41
C ALA A 182 0.37 -12.00 14.19
N ARG A 183 1.38 -11.21 14.55
CA ARG A 183 1.22 -10.02 15.38
C ARG A 183 0.63 -8.86 14.58
N TRP A 184 -0.37 -8.19 15.14
CA TRP A 184 -1.04 -7.02 14.55
C TRP A 184 -1.14 -5.86 15.54
N TYR A 185 -0.84 -4.64 15.08
CA TYR A 185 -1.02 -3.40 15.85
C TYR A 185 -2.04 -2.43 15.22
N ASN A 186 -2.18 -2.45 13.89
CA ASN A 186 -2.94 -1.44 13.14
C ASN A 186 -4.16 -2.05 12.45
N PHE A 187 -5.33 -1.43 12.63
CA PHE A 187 -6.62 -1.95 12.15
C PHE A 187 -7.41 -0.94 11.32
N ASP A 188 -6.88 0.27 11.13
CA ASP A 188 -7.46 1.31 10.28
C ASP A 188 -6.42 1.79 9.24
N PRO A 189 -6.85 2.26 8.05
CA PRO A 189 -5.93 2.64 6.98
C PRO A 189 -4.91 3.70 7.37
N ALA A 190 -5.26 4.67 8.22
CA ALA A 190 -4.34 5.75 8.58
C ALA A 190 -3.19 5.24 9.46
N THR A 191 -3.47 4.51 10.54
CA THR A 191 -2.40 3.94 11.38
C THR A 191 -1.58 2.91 10.61
N TYR A 192 -2.24 2.10 9.77
CA TYR A 192 -1.56 1.14 8.91
C TYR A 192 -0.58 1.81 7.95
N LEU A 193 -1.01 2.83 7.20
CA LEU A 193 -0.15 3.51 6.22
C LEU A 193 0.98 4.28 6.89
N GLU A 194 0.71 4.99 7.99
CA GLU A 194 1.74 5.65 8.79
C GLU A 194 2.83 4.67 9.25
N CYS A 195 2.43 3.54 9.85
CA CYS A 195 3.35 2.51 10.32
C CYS A 195 4.10 1.85 9.15
N ALA A 196 3.43 1.68 8.02
CA ALA A 196 4.00 1.11 6.80
C ALA A 196 5.21 1.91 6.34
N VAL A 197 5.07 3.22 6.12
CA VAL A 197 6.18 4.07 5.65
C VAL A 197 7.20 4.37 6.76
N ALA A 198 6.75 4.60 8.00
CA ALA A 198 7.67 4.90 9.10
C ALA A 198 8.64 3.74 9.40
N GLY A 199 8.16 2.50 9.35
CA GLY A 199 8.95 1.30 9.62
C GLY A 199 9.80 0.80 8.46
N SER A 200 9.48 1.21 7.22
CA SER A 200 10.15 0.72 6.01
C SER A 200 11.07 1.75 5.36
N VAL A 201 10.56 2.96 5.07
CA VAL A 201 11.30 4.00 4.32
C VAL A 201 11.83 5.11 5.22
N GLY A 202 11.22 5.31 6.40
CA GLY A 202 11.53 6.43 7.29
C GLY A 202 10.96 7.74 6.75
N GLY A 203 11.73 8.82 6.81
CA GLY A 203 11.34 10.15 6.31
C GLY A 203 10.40 10.95 7.22
N TRP A 204 9.93 10.35 8.32
CA TRP A 204 9.08 10.98 9.32
C TRP A 204 9.86 11.96 10.21
N ASP A 205 9.17 12.99 10.70
CA ASP A 205 9.63 13.93 11.73
C ASP A 205 8.55 14.09 12.82
N ALA A 206 8.95 14.35 14.06
CA ALA A 206 8.01 14.56 15.16
C ALA A 206 7.10 15.80 14.93
N ALA A 207 7.57 16.79 14.18
CA ALA A 207 6.81 17.97 13.80
C ALA A 207 5.69 17.67 12.78
N ASP A 208 5.71 16.49 12.13
CA ASP A 208 4.64 16.08 11.23
C ASP A 208 3.34 15.72 11.98
N GLY A 209 3.37 15.72 13.33
CA GLY A 209 2.21 15.57 14.20
C GLY A 209 1.62 14.16 14.25
N ALA A 210 2.25 13.20 13.55
CA ALA A 210 1.79 11.82 13.45
C ALA A 210 2.51 10.90 14.46
N ARG A 211 3.85 10.98 14.54
CA ARG A 211 4.68 10.14 15.44
C ARG A 211 5.36 10.93 16.54
N ILE A 212 5.29 10.39 17.76
CA ILE A 212 6.13 10.80 18.89
C ILE A 212 7.07 9.63 19.20
N PRO A 213 8.39 9.76 18.97
CA PRO A 213 9.32 8.71 19.33
C PRO A 213 9.29 8.46 20.85
N LEU A 214 9.05 7.21 21.23
CA LEU A 214 9.27 6.76 22.60
C LEU A 214 10.77 6.55 22.80
N PRO A 215 11.40 7.20 23.80
CA PRO A 215 12.78 6.90 24.11
C PRO A 215 12.90 5.48 24.67
N ASP A 216 13.80 4.67 24.11
CA ASP A 216 14.06 3.30 24.55
C ASP A 216 14.58 3.24 26.00
N ALA A 217 15.19 4.32 26.49
CA ALA A 217 15.54 4.52 27.90
C ALA A 217 15.60 6.03 28.25
N VAL A 218 15.52 6.36 29.54
CA VAL A 218 15.78 7.74 29.99
C VAL A 218 17.19 8.15 29.57
N GLY A 219 17.31 9.15 28.69
CA GLY A 219 18.59 9.67 28.19
C GLY A 219 19.03 9.19 26.80
N THR A 220 18.28 8.30 26.14
CA THR A 220 18.54 7.98 24.72
C THR A 220 18.07 9.11 23.81
N ALA A 221 18.91 9.52 22.86
CA ALA A 221 18.51 10.46 21.82
C ALA A 221 17.33 9.89 21.03
N ALA A 222 16.37 10.75 20.67
CA ALA A 222 15.25 10.33 19.83
C ALA A 222 15.77 9.71 18.51
N PRO A 223 15.15 8.60 18.04
CA PRO A 223 15.49 8.03 16.75
C PRO A 223 15.41 9.11 15.67
N ARG A 224 16.49 9.24 14.89
CA ARG A 224 16.55 10.15 13.76
C ARG A 224 16.09 9.43 12.50
N SER A 225 15.08 10.00 11.87
CA SER A 225 14.60 9.56 10.57
C SER A 225 15.10 10.56 9.53
N TYR A 226 16.22 10.24 8.89
CA TYR A 226 16.86 11.13 7.92
C TYR A 226 16.08 11.17 6.61
N VAL A 227 15.99 12.38 6.03
CA VAL A 227 15.51 12.57 4.66
C VAL A 227 16.59 12.08 3.70
N ARG A 228 16.21 11.20 2.78
CA ARG A 228 17.08 10.67 1.74
C ARG A 228 16.31 10.53 0.44
N ASP A 229 17.05 10.61 -0.66
CA ASP A 229 16.51 10.28 -1.97
C ASP A 229 16.10 8.81 -1.99
N ILE A 230 14.99 8.55 -2.67
CA ILE A 230 14.48 7.20 -2.95
C ILE A 230 14.46 6.98 -4.45
N THR A 231 14.71 5.72 -4.83
CA THR A 231 14.71 5.24 -6.21
C THR A 231 13.64 4.17 -6.35
N ASP A 232 13.66 3.46 -7.48
CA ASP A 232 12.81 2.30 -7.72
C ASP A 232 12.82 1.34 -6.53
N MET A 233 11.63 0.94 -6.11
CA MET A 233 11.38 0.01 -5.03
C MET A 233 11.10 -1.37 -5.61
N SER A 234 11.75 -2.40 -5.07
CA SER A 234 11.46 -3.78 -5.44
C SER A 234 10.11 -4.25 -4.85
N TRP A 235 9.56 -5.35 -5.36
CA TRP A 235 8.40 -5.99 -4.73
C TRP A 235 8.69 -6.46 -3.30
N ALA A 236 9.95 -6.79 -2.98
CA ALA A 236 10.39 -7.07 -1.62
C ALA A 236 10.26 -5.83 -0.71
N ASP A 237 10.66 -4.65 -1.19
CA ASP A 237 10.48 -3.39 -0.45
C ASP A 237 9.00 -3.06 -0.22
N LEU A 238 8.16 -3.30 -1.23
CA LEU A 238 6.71 -3.10 -1.12
C LEU A 238 6.06 -4.10 -0.15
N ALA A 239 6.55 -5.34 -0.12
CA ALA A 239 6.08 -6.35 0.83
C ALA A 239 6.50 -5.97 2.26
N ARG A 240 7.71 -5.43 2.43
CA ARG A 240 8.18 -4.87 3.70
C ARG A 240 7.34 -3.69 4.15
N ILE A 241 6.96 -2.76 3.26
CA ILE A 241 6.01 -1.67 3.55
C ILE A 241 4.70 -2.26 4.10
N ALA A 242 4.12 -3.25 3.43
CA ALA A 242 2.87 -3.88 3.89
C ALA A 242 3.01 -4.56 5.27
N VAL A 243 4.09 -5.31 5.49
CA VAL A 243 4.35 -5.96 6.80
C VAL A 243 4.58 -4.92 7.90
N CYS A 244 5.30 -3.83 7.62
CA CYS A 244 5.44 -2.71 8.55
C CYS A 244 4.08 -2.08 8.88
N GLY A 245 3.17 -1.97 7.90
CA GLY A 245 1.83 -1.47 8.16
C GLY A 245 1.05 -2.30 9.17
N GLN A 246 1.25 -3.61 9.17
CA GLN A 246 0.66 -4.53 10.14
C GLN A 246 1.34 -4.46 11.52
N MET A 247 2.69 -4.50 11.55
CA MET A 247 3.46 -4.85 12.74
C MET A 247 4.17 -3.69 13.43
N TYR A 248 4.44 -2.61 12.71
CA TYR A 248 5.27 -1.53 13.23
C TYR A 248 4.46 -0.69 14.22
N GLN A 249 5.10 -0.37 15.35
CA GLN A 249 4.53 0.40 16.45
C GLN A 249 5.01 1.85 16.37
#